data_AF-A0A0S9PN33-F1
#
_entry.id   AF-A0A0S9PN33-F1
#
_cell.length_a   1.000
_cell.length_b   1.000
_cell.length_c   1.000
_cell.angle_alpha   90.00
_cell.angle_beta   90.00
_cell.angle_gamma   90.00
#
_symmetry.space_group_name_H-M   'P 1'
#
loop_
_entity.id
_entity.type
_entity.pdbx_description
1 polymer ?
#
loop_
_entity_poly.entity_id
_entity_poly.type
_entity_poly.pdbx_seq_one_letter_code
_entity_poly.pdbx_strand_id
1 'polypeptide(L)'
;MSEAREAIRAFILGRNPGLAPDAITGRTSLVTSDALDSIGVLDLMMDLGERFGFEIEEDAFALAHFESIDALAAYAAAKRDRA
;
A
#
# COMPACT_ATOMS: atom_id res chain seq x y z
N MET A 1 8.16 -8.16 10.11
CA MET A 1 7.58 -7.43 8.96
C MET A 1 6.17 -7.04 9.37
N SER A 2 5.71 -5.80 9.11
CA SER A 2 4.32 -5.42 9.43
C SER A 2 3.36 -6.17 8.50
N GLU A 3 2.23 -6.62 9.03
CA GLU A 3 1.16 -7.28 8.26
C GLU A 3 0.70 -6.41 7.07
N ALA A 4 0.56 -5.10 7.29
CA ALA A 4 0.21 -4.14 6.24
C ALA A 4 1.27 -4.09 5.13
N ARG A 5 2.55 -4.14 5.48
CA ARG A 5 3.64 -4.16 4.50
C ARG A 5 3.61 -5.43 3.64
N GLU A 6 3.29 -6.57 4.24
CA GLU A 6 3.17 -7.83 3.52
C GLU A 6 1.94 -7.85 2.60
N ALA A 7 0.81 -7.32 3.06
CA ALA A 7 -0.41 -7.14 2.26
C ALA A 7 -0.14 -6.27 1.02
N ILE A 8 0.47 -5.09 1.19
CA ILE A 8 0.82 -4.19 0.09
C ILE A 8 1.75 -4.88 -0.90
N ARG A 9 2.79 -5.59 -0.42
CA ARG A 9 3.72 -6.30 -1.30
C ARG A 9 3.03 -7.43 -2.07
N ALA A 10 2.17 -8.20 -1.41
CA ALA A 10 1.41 -9.27 -2.05
C ALA A 10 0.47 -8.73 -3.13
N PHE A 11 -0.19 -7.60 -2.87
CA PHE A 11 -1.06 -6.92 -3.82
C PHE A 11 -0.30 -6.49 -5.09
N ILE A 12 0.85 -5.83 -4.90
CA ILE A 12 1.69 -5.37 -6.01
C ILE A 12 2.19 -6.55 -6.85
N LEU A 13 2.67 -7.62 -6.21
CA LEU A 13 3.16 -8.80 -6.93
C LEU A 13 2.02 -9.55 -7.65
N GLY A 14 0.83 -9.59 -7.06
CA GLY A 14 -0.35 -10.20 -7.68
C GLY A 14 -0.79 -9.48 -8.96
N ARG A 15 -0.66 -8.14 -9.00
CA ARG A 15 -0.91 -7.34 -10.21
C ARG A 15 0.20 -7.42 -11.26
N ASN A 16 1.42 -7.73 -10.84
CA ASN A 16 2.61 -7.70 -11.70
C ASN A 16 3.27 -9.08 -11.79
N PRO A 17 2.70 -10.05 -12.52
CA PRO A 17 3.17 -11.44 -12.56
C PRO A 17 4.59 -11.62 -13.17
N GLY A 18 5.15 -10.59 -13.81
CA GLY A 18 6.53 -10.57 -14.30
C GLY A 18 7.55 -9.93 -13.37
N LEU A 19 7.10 -9.36 -12.24
CA LEU A 19 7.96 -8.62 -11.32
C LEU A 19 8.62 -9.56 -10.33
N ALA A 20 9.95 -9.51 -10.23
CA ALA A 20 10.67 -10.31 -9.25
C ALA A 20 10.26 -9.89 -7.82
N PRO A 21 9.96 -10.84 -6.92
CA PRO A 21 9.57 -10.52 -5.54
C PRO A 21 10.58 -9.63 -4.83
N ASP A 22 11.87 -9.83 -5.10
CA ASP A 22 12.96 -9.09 -4.47
C ASP A 22 13.16 -7.68 -5.04
N ALA A 23 12.53 -7.36 -6.17
CA ALA A 23 12.54 -6.01 -6.74
C ALA A 23 11.64 -5.03 -5.96
N ILE A 24 10.67 -5.56 -5.19
CA ILE A 24 9.78 -4.74 -4.37
C ILE A 24 10.27 -4.74 -2.92
N THR A 25 10.72 -3.56 -2.48
CA THR A 25 11.21 -3.31 -1.13
C THR A 25 10.31 -2.33 -0.40
N GLY A 26 10.46 -2.21 0.92
CA GLY A 26 9.70 -1.23 1.72
C GLY A 26 9.93 0.22 1.29
N ARG A 27 11.05 0.51 0.63
CA ARG A 27 11.42 1.83 0.13
C ARG A 27 10.91 2.11 -1.29
N THR A 28 10.29 1.12 -1.94
CA THR A 28 9.74 1.28 -3.28
C THR A 28 8.58 2.26 -3.24
N SER A 29 8.64 3.30 -4.06
CA SER A 29 7.59 4.30 -4.18
C SER A 29 6.34 3.73 -4.83
N LEU A 30 5.16 4.02 -4.31
CA LEU A 30 3.89 3.51 -4.85
C LEU A 30 3.35 4.37 -5.99
N VAL A 31 3.81 5.62 -6.12
CA VAL A 31 3.33 6.59 -7.12
C VAL A 31 4.33 6.91 -8.21
N THR A 32 5.63 6.74 -7.95
CA THR A 32 6.68 7.01 -8.95
C THR A 32 7.31 5.76 -9.54
N SER A 33 7.01 4.58 -9.00
CA SER A 33 7.43 3.32 -9.63
C SER A 33 6.34 2.80 -10.55
N ASP A 34 6.74 1.99 -11.53
CA ASP A 34 5.81 1.25 -12.41
C ASP A 34 5.05 0.12 -11.68
N ALA A 35 5.10 0.06 -10.34
CA ALA A 35 4.45 -0.99 -9.57
C ALA A 35 2.92 -0.83 -9.50
N LEU A 36 2.42 0.41 -9.50
CA LEU A 36 0.99 0.73 -9.43
C LEU A 36 0.67 1.92 -10.34
N ASP A 37 -0.42 1.81 -11.08
CA ASP A 37 -1.04 2.94 -11.78
C ASP A 37 -2.08 3.63 -10.88
N SER A 38 -2.69 4.71 -11.36
CA SER A 38 -3.67 5.50 -10.60
C SER A 38 -4.86 4.66 -10.11
N ILE A 39 -5.29 3.66 -10.89
CA ILE A 39 -6.39 2.75 -10.50
C ILE A 39 -5.90 1.73 -9.46
N GLY A 40 -4.68 1.21 -9.62
CA GLY A 40 -4.06 0.30 -8.68
C GLY A 40 -3.86 0.89 -7.29
N VAL A 41 -3.62 2.20 -7.20
CA VAL A 41 -3.58 2.91 -5.92
C VAL A 41 -4.95 2.93 -5.24
N LEU A 42 -6.04 3.20 -5.98
CA LEU A 42 -7.40 3.19 -5.43
C LEU A 42 -7.81 1.80 -4.93
N ASP A 43 -7.54 0.77 -5.74
CA ASP A 43 -7.84 -0.61 -5.38
C ASP A 43 -7.02 -1.09 -4.17
N LEU A 44 -5.73 -0.70 -4.10
CA LEU A 44 -4.90 -1.02 -2.95
C LEU A 44 -5.46 -0.38 -1.68
N MET A 45 -5.87 0.88 -1.77
CA MET A 45 -6.48 1.57 -0.65
C MET A 45 -7.73 0.81 -0.20
N MET A 46 -8.67 0.52 -1.11
CA MET A 46 -9.88 -0.24 -0.80
C MET A 46 -9.58 -1.59 -0.15
N ASP A 47 -8.65 -2.37 -0.71
CA ASP A 47 -8.23 -3.68 -0.14
C ASP A 47 -7.71 -3.51 1.29
N LEU A 48 -6.89 -2.50 1.57
CA LEU A 48 -6.38 -2.23 2.91
C LEU A 48 -7.50 -1.81 3.88
N GLY A 49 -8.43 -0.96 3.44
CA GLY A 49 -9.56 -0.52 4.27
C GLY A 49 -10.46 -1.69 4.65
N GLU A 50 -10.83 -2.53 3.68
CA GLU A 50 -11.62 -3.75 3.92
C GLU A 50 -10.88 -4.74 4.82
N ARG A 51 -9.59 -4.97 4.56
CA ARG A 51 -8.79 -5.97 5.27
C ARG A 51 -8.49 -5.59 6.72
N PHE A 52 -8.25 -4.31 6.99
CA PHE A 52 -7.88 -3.83 8.31
C PHE A 52 -9.03 -3.13 9.05
N GLY A 53 -10.21 -3.03 8.43
CA GLY A 53 -11.42 -2.52 9.06
C GLY A 53 -11.39 -1.02 9.33
N PHE A 54 -10.74 -0.23 8.47
CA PHE A 54 -10.72 1.23 8.59
C PHE A 54 -11.32 1.91 7.37
N GLU A 55 -11.96 3.06 7.59
CA GLU A 55 -12.47 3.91 6.50
C GLU A 55 -11.36 4.74 5.86
N ILE A 56 -11.47 4.90 4.55
CA ILE A 56 -10.53 5.69 3.76
C ILE A 56 -11.09 7.09 3.61
N GLU A 57 -10.40 8.03 4.24
CA GLU A 57 -10.72 9.45 4.20
C GLU A 57 -9.92 10.15 3.09
N GLU A 58 -10.31 11.38 2.71
CA GLU A 58 -9.59 12.16 1.69
C GLU A 58 -8.11 12.37 2.06
N ASP A 59 -7.81 12.57 3.34
CA ASP A 59 -6.44 12.72 3.86
C ASP A 59 -5.58 11.46 3.64
N ALA A 60 -6.20 10.30 3.46
CA ALA A 60 -5.51 9.05 3.16
C ALA A 60 -4.79 9.11 1.80
N PHE A 61 -5.25 9.98 0.90
CA PHE A 61 -4.65 10.20 -0.43
C PHE A 61 -3.48 11.20 -0.41
N ALA A 62 -3.03 11.65 0.76
CA ALA A 62 -1.84 12.48 0.87
C ALA A 62 -0.61 11.76 0.27
N LEU A 63 0.11 12.45 -0.62
CA LEU A 63 1.30 11.93 -1.31
C LEU A 63 2.31 11.28 -0.37
N ALA A 64 2.46 11.82 0.85
CA ALA A 64 3.36 11.29 1.88
C ALA A 64 3.10 9.81 2.22
N HIS A 65 1.84 9.35 2.16
CA HIS A 65 1.51 7.94 2.41
C HIS A 65 1.93 7.02 1.27
N PHE A 66 2.07 7.53 0.04
CA PHE A 66 2.43 6.74 -1.14
C PHE A 66 3.90 6.88 -1.57
N GLU A 67 4.68 7.68 -0.84
CA GLU A 67 6.12 7.83 -1.08
C GLU A 67 6.86 6.48 -1.01
N SER A 68 6.36 5.54 -0.20
CA SER A 68 6.89 4.19 -0.12
C SER A 68 5.90 3.18 0.46
N ILE A 69 6.14 1.89 0.23
CA ILE A 69 5.40 0.80 0.89
C ILE A 69 5.44 0.95 2.42
N ASP A 70 6.58 1.34 2.98
CA ASP A 70 6.73 1.53 4.42
C ASP A 70 5.89 2.69 4.95
N ALA A 71 5.77 3.78 4.20
CA ALA A 71 4.92 4.91 4.55
C ALA A 71 3.43 4.51 4.59
N LEU A 72 2.96 3.78 3.57
CA LEU A 72 1.57 3.33 3.53
C LEU A 72 1.29 2.28 4.61
N ALA A 73 2.21 1.36 4.85
CA ALA A 73 2.09 0.36 5.90
C ALA A 73 2.01 1.00 7.30
N ALA A 74 2.80 2.06 7.53
CA ALA A 74 2.76 2.82 8.79
C ALA A 74 1.41 3.54 8.96
N TYR A 75 0.87 4.13 7.90
CA TYR A 75 -0.45 4.74 7.90
C TYR A 75 -1.56 3.74 8.25
N ALA A 76 -1.60 2.60 7.54
CA ALA A 76 -2.59 1.56 7.76
C ALA A 76 -2.53 0.98 9.20
N ALA A 77 -1.32 0.77 9.72
CA ALA A 77 -1.13 0.32 11.10
C ALA A 77 -1.63 1.36 12.12
N ALA A 78 -1.31 2.64 11.91
CA ALA A 78 -1.76 3.71 12.79
C ALA A 78 -3.28 3.91 12.77
N LYS A 79 -3.94 3.65 11.63
CA LYS A 79 -5.41 3.67 11.51
C LYS A 79 -6.04 2.51 12.28
N ARG A 80 -5.50 1.29 12.12
CA ARG A 80 -5.98 0.10 12.85
C ARG A 80 -5.92 0.28 14.37
N ASP A 81 -4.86 0.89 14.89
CA ASP A 81 -4.70 1.10 16.33
C ASP A 81 -5.66 2.17 16.91
N ARG A 82 -6.35 2.93 16.03
CA ARG A 82 -7.30 3.99 16.41
C ARG A 82 -8.78 3.62 16.16
N ALA A 83 -9.03 2.51 15.48
CA ALA A 83 -10.37 1.97 15.19
C ALA A 83 -10.86 1.10 16.36
#